data_AF-F3L1H7-F1
#
_entry.id   AF-F3L1H7-F1
#
_cell.length_a   1.000
_cell.length_b   1.000
_cell.length_c   1.000
_cell.angle_alpha   90.00
_cell.angle_beta   90.00
_cell.angle_gamma   90.00
#
_symmetry.space_group_name_H-M   'P 1'
#
loop_
_entity.id
_entity.type
_entity.pdbx_description
1 polymer ?
#
loop_
_entity_poly.entity_id
_entity_poly.type
_entity_poly.pdbx_seq_one_letter_code
_entity_poly.pdbx_strand_id
1 'polypeptide(L)'
;MSQAIFAAIEAGGTKWLVSVGSSPETAAQTRIPTEHPKVTMGAAVGFIAEQIKQQGAIQAIGIGSFGPIGINPNDSDYGVIGKTPKPHWTGADLLSTFSQFNVPLKIESDVNAAALAEAKSLLPQDNGRLIYITVGTGIGAGVVDNGQVSNGVHHPEMGHIRLPHHPDDNYAGHCPIHGACLEGLACGPSIIDRWGKDLSALGSAHHSHDIIGYYLGSFAANLLLTYAPNYIVLGGGVSLTDGLLNRVRLSAFEQLGGYLGRFHHVDELSTVIQSPSLDILSGISGAYLLAEQALQAASV
;
A
#
# COMPACT_ATOMS: atom_id res chain seq x y z
N MET A 1 30.63 -13.07 7.72
CA MET A 1 30.36 -11.72 7.17
C MET A 1 29.28 -11.11 8.04
N SER A 2 29.44 -9.87 8.51
CA SER A 2 28.36 -9.18 9.23
C SER A 2 27.16 -9.04 8.30
N GLN A 3 25.95 -9.23 8.84
CA GLN A 3 24.72 -9.08 8.08
C GLN A 3 24.57 -7.62 7.60
N ALA A 4 24.08 -7.42 6.38
CA ALA A 4 23.79 -6.10 5.82
C ALA A 4 22.84 -5.32 6.76
N ILE A 5 23.10 -4.03 6.97
CA ILE A 5 22.20 -3.13 7.70
C ILE A 5 21.56 -2.19 6.69
N PHE A 6 20.24 -2.08 6.72
CA PHE A 6 19.47 -1.20 5.85
C PHE A 6 18.70 -0.17 6.66
N ALA A 7 18.36 0.95 6.03
CA ALA A 7 17.28 1.81 6.51
C ALA A 7 16.05 1.62 5.61
N ALA A 8 14.92 1.29 6.21
CA ALA A 8 13.64 1.09 5.54
C ALA A 8 12.64 2.14 6.04
N ILE A 9 11.95 2.79 5.12
CA ILE A 9 10.98 3.85 5.40
C ILE A 9 9.65 3.48 4.76
N GLU A 10 8.63 3.26 5.58
CA GLU A 10 7.23 3.22 5.16
C GLU A 10 6.62 4.61 5.47
N ALA A 11 6.62 5.46 4.45
CA ALA A 11 6.11 6.83 4.52
C ALA A 11 4.60 6.85 4.29
N GLY A 12 3.83 6.65 5.36
CA GLY A 12 2.38 6.67 5.34
C GLY A 12 1.78 8.07 5.46
N GLY A 13 0.47 8.16 5.17
CA GLY A 13 -0.23 9.44 5.16
C GLY A 13 -0.48 10.07 6.53
N THR A 14 -0.45 9.31 7.62
CA THR A 14 -0.69 9.79 8.99
C THR A 14 0.52 9.61 9.89
N LYS A 15 1.33 8.59 9.61
CA LYS A 15 2.57 8.28 10.30
C LYS A 15 3.55 7.65 9.33
N TRP A 16 4.83 7.85 9.57
CA TRP A 16 5.93 7.11 8.99
C TRP A 16 6.39 6.04 9.97
N LEU A 17 6.70 4.85 9.46
CA LEU A 17 7.48 3.85 10.18
C LEU A 17 8.89 3.84 9.59
N VAL A 18 9.89 4.11 10.43
CA VAL A 18 11.29 4.09 10.04
C VAL A 18 11.98 2.98 10.80
N SER A 19 12.71 2.13 10.08
CA SER A 19 13.36 0.95 10.63
C SER A 19 14.82 0.89 10.19
N VAL A 20 15.74 0.59 11.11
CA VAL A 20 17.17 0.42 10.83
C VAL A 20 17.67 -0.87 11.46
N GLY A 21 18.20 -1.77 10.64
CA GLY A 21 18.66 -3.09 11.05
C GLY A 21 18.82 -4.02 9.85
N SER A 22 19.02 -5.31 10.10
CA SER A 22 19.18 -6.32 9.04
C SER A 22 17.88 -6.97 8.58
N SER A 23 16.83 -6.92 9.39
CA SER A 23 15.50 -7.43 9.07
C SER A 23 14.42 -6.64 9.84
N PRO A 24 13.18 -6.56 9.33
CA PRO A 24 12.11 -5.81 9.98
C PRO A 24 11.75 -6.35 11.38
N GLU A 25 11.99 -7.63 11.67
CA GLU A 25 11.64 -8.27 12.94
C GLU A 25 12.62 -7.95 14.08
N THR A 26 13.87 -7.62 13.75
CA THR A 26 14.96 -7.42 14.74
C THR A 26 15.50 -5.99 14.75
N ALA A 27 15.04 -5.16 13.82
CA ALA A 27 15.51 -3.80 13.67
C ALA A 27 15.01 -2.84 14.76
N ALA A 28 15.79 -1.78 14.98
CA ALA A 28 15.30 -0.61 15.71
C ALA A 28 14.22 0.08 14.86
N GLN A 29 13.13 0.50 15.51
CA GLN A 29 12.00 1.13 14.83
C GLN A 29 11.53 2.39 15.56
N THR A 30 11.05 3.36 14.79
CA THR A 30 10.32 4.52 15.32
C THR A 30 9.10 4.84 14.47
N ARG A 31 8.08 5.42 15.10
CA ARG A 31 6.89 5.93 14.43
C ARG A 31 6.88 7.45 14.52
N ILE A 32 6.83 8.11 13.38
CA ILE A 32 6.91 9.58 13.28
C ILE A 32 5.58 10.09 12.71
N PRO A 33 4.86 10.99 13.38
CA PRO A 33 3.65 11.60 12.81
C PRO A 33 3.93 12.30 11.47
N THR A 34 3.01 12.15 10.52
CA THR A 34 3.06 12.86 9.24
C THR A 34 2.54 14.28 9.45
N GLU A 35 3.46 15.23 9.61
CA GLU A 35 3.20 16.67 9.81
C GLU A 35 3.68 17.45 8.57
N HIS A 36 4.44 18.54 8.77
CA HIS A 36 5.11 19.24 7.70
C HIS A 36 6.32 18.41 7.18
N PRO A 37 6.59 18.32 5.87
CA PRO A 37 7.63 17.43 5.32
C PRO A 37 9.02 17.62 5.95
N LYS A 38 9.43 18.87 6.16
CA LYS A 38 10.71 19.19 6.84
C LYS A 38 10.82 18.59 8.25
N VAL A 39 9.72 18.55 9.00
CA VAL A 39 9.68 18.01 10.37
C VAL A 39 9.73 16.49 10.32
N THR A 40 8.82 15.87 9.55
CA THR A 40 8.71 14.41 9.45
C THR A 40 9.97 13.79 8.85
N MET A 41 10.48 14.30 7.72
CA MET A 41 11.71 13.77 7.12
C MET A 41 12.94 14.09 7.97
N GLY A 42 13.00 15.26 8.60
CA GLY A 42 14.08 15.61 9.53
C GLY A 42 14.17 14.65 10.72
N ALA A 43 13.03 14.28 11.30
CA ALA A 43 12.97 13.27 12.36
C ALA A 43 13.42 11.88 11.87
N ALA A 44 13.03 11.49 10.64
CA ALA A 44 13.47 10.22 10.05
C ALA A 44 14.99 10.19 9.81
N VAL A 45 15.56 11.27 9.26
CA VAL A 45 17.01 11.45 9.10
C VAL A 45 17.72 11.37 10.46
N GLY A 46 17.19 12.07 11.47
CA GLY A 46 17.74 12.05 12.83
C GLY A 46 17.79 10.65 13.43
N PHE A 47 16.71 9.89 13.31
CA PHE A 47 16.66 8.51 13.77
C PHE A 47 17.65 7.61 13.03
N ILE A 48 17.72 7.70 11.70
CA ILE A 48 18.67 6.91 10.90
C ILE A 48 20.12 7.23 11.31
N ALA A 49 20.46 8.51 11.46
CA ALA A 49 21.78 8.94 11.89
C ALA A 49 22.14 8.46 13.31
N GLU A 50 21.17 8.40 14.22
CA GLU A 50 21.35 7.81 15.54
C GLU A 50 21.65 6.31 15.46
N GLN A 51 20.88 5.57 14.67
CA GLN A 51 21.06 4.13 14.52
C GLN A 51 22.38 3.78 13.80
N ILE A 52 22.86 4.62 12.88
CA ILE A 52 24.19 4.45 12.27
C ILE A 52 25.30 4.53 13.34
N LYS A 53 25.17 5.39 14.35
CA LYS A 53 26.15 5.48 15.45
C LYS A 53 26.11 4.26 16.37
N GLN A 54 24.95 3.63 16.52
CA GLN A 54 24.74 2.51 17.44
C GLN A 54 25.06 1.16 16.80
N GLN A 55 24.70 0.96 15.53
CA GLN A 55 24.74 -0.33 14.85
C GLN A 55 25.82 -0.42 13.76
N GLY A 56 26.34 0.72 13.29
CA GLY A 56 27.28 0.81 12.17
C GLY A 56 26.66 1.35 10.89
N ALA A 57 27.46 1.42 9.83
CA ALA A 57 27.03 2.00 8.55
C ALA A 57 25.92 1.18 7.89
N ILE A 58 24.87 1.86 7.43
CA ILE A 58 23.86 1.28 6.53
C ILE A 58 24.46 1.05 5.14
N GLN A 59 23.93 0.09 4.40
CA GLN A 59 24.38 -0.26 3.05
C GLN A 59 23.45 0.26 1.95
N ALA A 60 22.16 0.46 2.25
CA ALA A 60 21.19 1.03 1.33
C ALA A 60 19.96 1.56 2.08
N ILE A 61 19.16 2.35 1.37
CA ILE A 61 17.88 2.89 1.81
C ILE A 61 16.77 2.41 0.88
N GLY A 62 15.67 1.95 1.44
CA GLY A 62 14.45 1.67 0.70
C GLY A 62 13.28 2.45 1.26
N ILE A 63 12.48 3.06 0.38
CA ILE A 63 11.37 3.93 0.76
C ILE A 63 10.12 3.50 0.01
N GLY A 64 9.09 3.09 0.74
CA GLY A 64 7.71 3.00 0.23
C GLY A 64 6.95 4.24 0.68
N SER A 65 6.49 5.08 -0.25
CA SER A 65 5.88 6.37 0.06
C SER A 65 4.44 6.50 -0.41
N PHE A 66 3.62 7.21 0.35
CA PHE A 66 2.30 7.63 -0.11
C PHE A 66 2.42 8.45 -1.41
N GLY A 67 1.42 8.31 -2.27
CA GLY A 67 1.42 8.90 -3.60
C GLY A 67 0.57 10.17 -3.79
N PRO A 68 0.55 10.69 -5.02
CA PRO A 68 1.38 10.25 -6.15
C PRO A 68 2.87 10.58 -5.92
N ILE A 69 3.79 9.70 -6.31
CA ILE A 69 5.25 9.84 -6.11
C ILE A 69 5.98 9.50 -7.42
N GLY A 70 7.03 10.26 -7.77
CA GLY A 70 7.89 9.91 -8.90
C GLY A 70 8.70 8.65 -8.60
N ILE A 71 8.54 7.61 -9.42
CA ILE A 71 9.09 6.27 -9.16
C ILE A 71 10.10 5.80 -10.21
N ASN A 72 10.20 6.50 -11.34
CA ASN A 72 11.14 6.16 -12.40
C ASN A 72 12.47 6.90 -12.18
N PRO A 73 13.59 6.20 -11.94
CA PRO A 73 14.89 6.85 -11.66
C PRO A 73 15.44 7.72 -12.80
N ASN A 74 14.90 7.58 -14.01
CA ASN A 74 15.31 8.37 -15.18
C ASN A 74 14.55 9.69 -15.33
N ASP A 75 13.48 9.89 -14.55
CA ASP A 75 12.66 11.10 -14.62
C ASP A 75 13.14 12.15 -13.61
N SER A 76 12.99 13.43 -13.96
CA SER A 76 13.46 14.54 -13.12
C SER A 76 12.73 14.68 -11.78
N ASP A 77 11.57 14.04 -11.65
CA ASP A 77 10.73 14.04 -10.46
C ASP A 77 10.86 12.75 -9.64
N TYR A 78 11.85 11.89 -9.92
CA TYR A 78 12.11 10.70 -9.11
C TYR A 78 12.26 11.03 -7.62
N GLY A 79 11.44 10.41 -6.78
CA GLY A 79 11.39 10.65 -5.35
C GLY A 79 10.71 11.95 -4.92
N VAL A 80 10.06 12.66 -5.84
CA VAL A 80 9.29 13.88 -5.53
C VAL A 80 7.80 13.58 -5.42
N ILE A 81 7.18 14.00 -4.32
CA ILE A 81 5.74 13.85 -4.11
C ILE A 81 4.99 14.79 -5.06
N GLY A 82 4.07 14.23 -5.83
CA GLY A 82 3.21 14.93 -6.77
C GLY A 82 2.08 15.72 -6.10
N LYS A 83 1.00 15.93 -6.84
CA LYS A 83 -0.18 16.64 -6.34
C LYS A 83 -0.90 15.78 -5.30
N THR A 84 -0.95 16.24 -4.06
CA THR A 84 -1.58 15.53 -2.94
C THR A 84 -2.45 16.50 -2.12
N PRO A 85 -3.59 16.06 -1.55
CA PRO A 85 -4.39 16.90 -0.65
C PRO A 85 -3.69 17.15 0.70
N LYS A 86 -2.56 16.47 0.99
CA LYS A 86 -1.82 16.65 2.22
C LYS A 86 -1.10 18.01 2.24
N PRO A 87 -1.38 18.88 3.22
CA PRO A 87 -0.78 20.21 3.28
C PRO A 87 0.75 20.16 3.20
N HIS A 88 1.33 20.99 2.33
CA HIS A 88 2.78 21.18 2.16
C HIS A 88 3.56 20.00 1.55
N TRP A 89 2.94 18.84 1.32
CA TRP A 89 3.65 17.66 0.81
C TRP A 89 3.87 17.68 -0.70
N THR A 90 3.08 18.41 -1.48
CA THR A 90 3.34 18.57 -2.92
C THR A 90 4.70 19.22 -3.15
N GLY A 91 5.54 18.57 -3.95
CA GLY A 91 6.92 18.96 -4.23
C GLY A 91 7.92 18.57 -3.14
N ALA A 92 7.53 17.79 -2.14
CA ALA A 92 8.48 17.26 -1.16
C ALA A 92 9.44 16.26 -1.84
N ASP A 93 10.74 16.53 -1.73
CA ASP A 93 11.80 15.76 -2.38
C ASP A 93 12.44 14.79 -1.39
N LEU A 94 11.98 13.53 -1.43
CA LEU A 94 12.49 12.45 -0.59
C LEU A 94 13.86 12.01 -1.07
N LEU A 95 14.10 11.97 -2.38
CA LEU A 95 15.38 11.56 -2.95
C LEU A 95 16.50 12.45 -2.42
N SER A 96 16.44 13.77 -2.65
CA SER A 96 17.46 14.71 -2.18
C SER A 96 17.61 14.68 -0.66
N THR A 97 16.52 14.47 0.08
CA THR A 97 16.58 14.42 1.54
C THR A 97 17.37 13.22 2.03
N PHE A 98 17.19 12.04 1.44
CA PHE A 98 17.83 10.81 1.91
C PHE A 98 19.16 10.49 1.18
N SER A 99 19.45 11.12 0.04
CA SER A 99 20.75 11.02 -0.64
C SER A 99 21.93 11.51 0.21
N GLN A 100 21.70 12.30 1.25
CA GLN A 100 22.75 12.77 2.17
C GLN A 100 23.51 11.64 2.88
N PHE A 101 22.93 10.43 2.93
CA PHE A 101 23.59 9.25 3.51
C PHE A 101 24.62 8.60 2.57
N ASN A 102 24.71 9.02 1.31
CA ASN A 102 25.68 8.53 0.31
C ASN A 102 25.67 7.00 0.13
N VAL A 103 24.49 6.38 0.16
CA VAL A 103 24.28 4.96 -0.09
C VAL A 103 23.24 4.76 -1.19
N PRO A 104 23.23 3.60 -1.88
CA PRO A 104 22.17 3.24 -2.82
C PRO A 104 20.77 3.43 -2.22
N LEU A 105 19.86 3.97 -3.02
CA LEU A 105 18.53 4.34 -2.57
C LEU A 105 17.48 3.99 -3.63
N LYS A 106 16.41 3.30 -3.21
CA LYS A 106 15.25 3.02 -4.06
C LYS A 106 13.95 3.53 -3.44
N ILE A 107 13.16 4.24 -4.24
CA ILE A 107 11.86 4.77 -3.86
C ILE A 107 10.79 4.08 -4.70
N GLU A 108 9.70 3.71 -4.03
CA GLU A 108 8.47 3.25 -4.65
C GLU A 108 7.25 3.78 -3.90
N SER A 109 6.05 3.54 -4.44
CA SER A 109 4.82 3.73 -3.67
C SER A 109 4.75 2.74 -2.49
N ASP A 110 4.06 3.14 -1.42
CA ASP A 110 3.82 2.32 -0.23
C ASP A 110 3.10 1.00 -0.58
N VAL A 111 2.12 1.05 -1.46
CA VAL A 111 1.39 -0.13 -1.95
C VAL A 111 2.24 -1.03 -2.85
N ASN A 112 3.16 -0.49 -3.65
CA ASN A 112 4.12 -1.29 -4.42
C ASN A 112 5.12 -1.99 -3.49
N ALA A 113 5.61 -1.29 -2.46
CA ALA A 113 6.47 -1.89 -1.44
C ALA A 113 5.75 -3.06 -0.74
N ALA A 114 4.52 -2.84 -0.27
CA ALA A 114 3.73 -3.89 0.36
C ALA A 114 3.44 -5.07 -0.58
N ALA A 115 3.13 -4.79 -1.86
CA ALA A 115 2.94 -5.83 -2.86
C ALA A 115 4.21 -6.67 -3.08
N LEU A 116 5.39 -6.04 -3.13
CA LEU A 116 6.68 -6.76 -3.25
C LEU A 116 6.90 -7.72 -2.07
N ALA A 117 6.58 -7.28 -0.85
CA ALA A 117 6.76 -8.09 0.34
C ALA A 117 5.88 -9.34 0.33
N GLU A 118 4.59 -9.18 0.05
CA GLU A 118 3.64 -10.29 -0.05
C GLU A 118 3.94 -11.19 -1.26
N ALA A 119 4.40 -10.60 -2.37
CA ALA A 119 4.79 -11.37 -3.54
C ALA A 119 5.97 -12.30 -3.27
N LYS A 120 6.95 -11.87 -2.45
CA LYS A 120 8.11 -12.69 -2.09
C LYS A 120 7.72 -13.99 -1.36
N SER A 121 6.63 -13.98 -0.59
CA SER A 121 6.15 -15.17 0.14
C SER A 121 5.09 -15.97 -0.62
N LEU A 122 4.26 -15.31 -1.43
CA LEU A 122 3.08 -15.94 -2.04
C LEU A 122 3.24 -16.33 -3.50
N LEU A 123 4.02 -15.58 -4.30
CA LEU A 123 4.03 -15.80 -5.74
C LEU A 123 4.83 -17.04 -6.16
N PRO A 124 4.33 -17.80 -7.15
CA PRO A 124 5.14 -18.81 -7.84
C PRO A 124 6.27 -18.13 -8.64
N GLN A 125 7.29 -18.90 -9.00
CA GLN A 125 8.45 -18.38 -9.73
C GLN A 125 8.10 -17.81 -11.12
N ASP A 126 7.12 -18.42 -11.81
CA ASP A 126 6.74 -18.04 -13.17
C ASP A 126 5.24 -17.74 -13.28
N ASN A 127 4.90 -16.75 -14.12
CA ASN A 127 3.53 -16.25 -14.38
C ASN A 127 2.76 -15.89 -13.10
N GLY A 128 3.48 -15.42 -12.08
CA GLY A 128 2.91 -14.98 -10.82
C GLY A 128 2.49 -13.51 -10.88
N ARG A 129 1.24 -13.20 -10.53
CA ARG A 129 0.74 -11.84 -10.36
C ARG A 129 0.03 -11.67 -9.01
N LEU A 130 0.49 -10.70 -8.23
CA LEU A 130 -0.11 -10.31 -6.96
C LEU A 130 -0.53 -8.85 -7.04
N ILE A 131 -1.73 -8.56 -6.54
CA ILE A 131 -2.20 -7.19 -6.35
C ILE A 131 -2.40 -6.97 -4.86
N TYR A 132 -1.69 -6.01 -4.29
CA TYR A 132 -1.92 -5.56 -2.93
C TYR A 132 -2.82 -4.35 -2.95
N ILE A 133 -3.88 -4.35 -2.14
CA ILE A 133 -4.80 -3.23 -1.96
C ILE A 133 -4.70 -2.81 -0.50
N THR A 134 -4.54 -1.51 -0.25
CA THR A 134 -4.69 -0.96 1.11
C THR A 134 -5.99 -0.17 1.22
N VAL A 135 -6.73 -0.37 2.32
CA VAL A 135 -7.93 0.40 2.66
C VAL A 135 -7.74 1.02 4.04
N GLY A 136 -7.47 2.33 4.06
CA GLY A 136 -7.16 3.08 5.27
C GLY A 136 -7.65 4.52 5.15
N THR A 137 -6.77 5.49 5.33
CA THR A 137 -7.11 6.91 5.10
C THR A 137 -7.45 7.20 3.64
N GLY A 138 -6.90 6.39 2.73
CA GLY A 138 -7.22 6.37 1.31
C GLY A 138 -7.34 4.93 0.83
N ILE A 139 -7.43 4.75 -0.48
CA ILE A 139 -7.36 3.43 -1.13
C ILE A 139 -6.26 3.48 -2.19
N GLY A 140 -5.33 2.55 -2.13
CA GLY A 140 -4.27 2.40 -3.11
C GLY A 140 -4.08 0.93 -3.46
N ALA A 141 -3.49 0.66 -4.63
CA ALA A 141 -3.13 -0.70 -4.99
C ALA A 141 -1.82 -0.75 -5.78
N GLY A 142 -0.99 -1.75 -5.46
CA GLY A 142 0.27 -2.05 -6.14
C GLY A 142 0.19 -3.39 -6.84
N VAL A 143 0.84 -3.51 -8.00
CA VAL A 143 0.85 -4.73 -8.82
C VAL A 143 2.27 -5.26 -8.91
N VAL A 144 2.44 -6.56 -8.66
CA VAL A 144 3.70 -7.26 -8.84
C VAL A 144 3.52 -8.40 -9.83
N ASP A 145 4.36 -8.40 -10.86
CA ASP A 145 4.46 -9.41 -11.90
C ASP A 145 5.82 -10.12 -11.79
N ASN A 146 5.80 -11.44 -11.61
CA ASN A 146 7.01 -12.28 -11.51
C ASN A 146 8.05 -11.72 -10.51
N GLY A 147 7.56 -11.26 -9.35
CA GLY A 147 8.41 -10.70 -8.29
C GLY A 147 8.93 -9.28 -8.55
N GLN A 148 8.51 -8.62 -9.63
CA GLN A 148 8.86 -7.23 -9.95
C GLN A 148 7.63 -6.32 -9.92
N VAL A 149 7.79 -5.09 -9.46
CA VAL A 149 6.70 -4.12 -9.52
C VAL A 149 6.33 -3.86 -10.99
N SER A 150 5.03 -3.90 -11.27
CA SER A 150 4.45 -3.66 -12.59
C SER A 150 3.84 -2.27 -12.64
N ASN A 151 4.66 -1.28 -13.00
CA ASN A 151 4.23 0.10 -13.23
C ASN A 151 4.14 0.41 -14.73
N GLY A 152 3.35 1.42 -15.08
CA GLY A 152 3.34 2.03 -16.40
C GLY A 152 4.25 3.25 -16.44
N VAL A 153 3.79 4.29 -17.15
CA VAL A 153 4.42 5.63 -17.14
C VAL A 153 4.46 6.21 -15.72
N HIS A 154 3.50 5.83 -14.87
CA HIS A 154 3.43 6.16 -13.45
C HIS A 154 3.02 4.91 -12.65
N HIS A 155 3.09 4.96 -11.32
CA HIS A 155 2.48 3.92 -10.49
C HIS A 155 0.95 3.98 -10.59
N PRO A 156 0.24 2.86 -10.41
CA PRO A 156 -1.22 2.85 -10.45
C PRO A 156 -1.86 3.70 -9.34
N GLU A 157 -2.96 4.37 -9.68
CA GLU A 157 -3.82 5.14 -8.75
C GLU A 157 -5.22 4.50 -8.69
N MET A 158 -5.25 3.19 -8.40
CA MET A 158 -6.46 2.37 -8.57
C MET A 158 -7.59 2.73 -7.59
N GLY A 159 -7.30 3.39 -6.48
CA GLY A 159 -8.35 3.89 -5.57
C GLY A 159 -9.21 5.00 -6.16
N HIS A 160 -8.75 5.65 -7.23
CA HIS A 160 -9.48 6.74 -7.87
C HIS A 160 -10.37 6.30 -9.05
N ILE A 161 -10.48 5.00 -9.32
CA ILE A 161 -11.45 4.51 -10.30
C ILE A 161 -12.88 4.80 -9.85
N ARG A 162 -13.79 4.95 -10.82
CA ARG A 162 -15.22 5.06 -10.56
C ARG A 162 -15.85 3.68 -10.65
N LEU A 163 -16.72 3.38 -9.69
CA LEU A 163 -17.50 2.16 -9.64
C LEU A 163 -18.99 2.52 -9.68
N PRO A 164 -19.87 1.59 -10.09
CA PRO A 164 -21.30 1.77 -9.89
C PRO A 164 -21.61 2.06 -8.43
N HIS A 165 -22.51 3.00 -8.16
CA HIS A 165 -22.98 3.28 -6.81
C HIS A 165 -23.77 2.08 -6.27
N HIS A 166 -23.60 1.81 -4.97
CA HIS A 166 -24.52 0.90 -4.30
C HIS A 166 -25.92 1.53 -4.32
N PRO A 167 -26.99 0.79 -4.68
CA PRO A 167 -28.33 1.34 -4.86
C PRO A 167 -28.89 2.01 -3.59
N ASP A 168 -28.46 1.55 -2.42
CA ASP A 168 -28.86 2.13 -1.12
C ASP A 168 -27.87 3.18 -0.57
N ASP A 169 -26.86 3.61 -1.33
CA ASP A 169 -25.85 4.59 -0.89
C ASP A 169 -25.92 5.90 -1.67
N ASN A 170 -26.42 6.94 -1.00
CA ASN A 170 -26.53 8.30 -1.55
C ASN A 170 -25.33 9.20 -1.18
N TYR A 171 -24.25 8.65 -0.60
CA TYR A 171 -23.09 9.43 -0.21
C TYR A 171 -22.35 10.01 -1.42
N ALA A 172 -22.09 11.32 -1.41
CA ALA A 172 -21.47 12.03 -2.53
C ALA A 172 -19.97 11.71 -2.71
N GLY A 173 -19.33 11.20 -1.66
CA GLY A 173 -17.94 10.78 -1.64
C GLY A 173 -16.99 11.77 -0.96
N HIS A 174 -16.01 11.24 -0.21
CA HIS A 174 -15.01 12.02 0.53
C HIS A 174 -13.91 12.60 -0.38
N CYS A 175 -13.65 11.97 -1.52
CA CYS A 175 -12.51 12.33 -2.35
C CYS A 175 -12.66 13.76 -2.90
N PRO A 176 -11.72 14.69 -2.61
CA PRO A 176 -11.86 16.10 -3.00
C PRO A 176 -11.69 16.33 -4.50
N ILE A 177 -11.14 15.35 -5.22
CA ILE A 177 -10.87 15.45 -6.66
C ILE A 177 -12.02 14.84 -7.48
N HIS A 178 -12.51 13.67 -7.08
CA HIS A 178 -13.41 12.86 -7.89
C HIS A 178 -14.80 12.68 -7.28
N GLY A 179 -15.01 13.07 -6.02
CA GLY A 179 -16.23 12.75 -5.26
C GLY A 179 -16.34 11.25 -5.06
N ALA A 180 -17.28 10.63 -5.78
CA ALA A 180 -17.58 9.21 -5.69
C ALA A 180 -16.68 8.30 -6.56
N CYS A 181 -15.35 8.39 -6.37
CA CYS A 181 -14.45 7.31 -6.75
C CYS A 181 -14.41 6.23 -5.65
N LEU A 182 -13.78 5.08 -5.91
CA LEU A 182 -13.65 3.98 -4.94
C LEU A 182 -13.17 4.46 -3.56
N GLU A 183 -12.06 5.22 -3.52
CA GLU A 183 -11.55 5.84 -2.29
C GLU A 183 -12.61 6.73 -1.62
N GLY A 184 -13.22 7.63 -2.40
CA GLY A 184 -14.24 8.54 -1.90
C GLY A 184 -15.48 7.85 -1.37
N LEU A 185 -15.73 6.59 -1.74
CA LEU A 185 -16.88 5.83 -1.25
C LEU A 185 -16.53 4.89 -0.10
N ALA A 186 -15.30 4.38 -0.05
CA ALA A 186 -14.95 3.22 0.79
C ALA A 186 -13.72 3.38 1.71
N CYS A 187 -12.98 4.50 1.67
CA CYS A 187 -11.90 4.72 2.64
C CYS A 187 -12.45 5.00 4.05
N GLY A 188 -11.60 4.88 5.07
CA GLY A 188 -11.93 5.14 6.48
C GLY A 188 -12.64 6.48 6.70
N PRO A 189 -12.11 7.62 6.21
CA PRO A 189 -12.80 8.91 6.26
C PRO A 189 -14.21 8.89 5.64
N SER A 190 -14.40 8.23 4.48
CA SER A 190 -15.73 8.07 3.86
C SER A 190 -16.72 7.30 4.74
N ILE A 191 -16.23 6.33 5.51
CA ILE A 191 -17.03 5.55 6.46
C ILE A 191 -17.42 6.42 7.66
N ILE A 192 -16.45 7.15 8.23
CA ILE A 192 -16.66 8.05 9.36
C ILE A 192 -17.61 9.19 8.99
N ASP A 193 -17.46 9.80 7.81
CA ASP A 193 -18.34 10.87 7.35
C ASP A 193 -19.78 10.41 7.20
N ARG A 194 -19.98 9.15 6.74
CA ARG A 194 -21.31 8.59 6.48
C ARG A 194 -22.01 8.09 7.75
N TRP A 195 -21.27 7.53 8.72
CA TRP A 195 -21.85 6.83 9.88
C TRP A 195 -21.30 7.27 11.24
N GLY A 196 -20.41 8.26 11.28
CA GLY A 196 -19.87 8.87 12.50
C GLY A 196 -18.84 8.03 13.27
N LYS A 197 -18.47 6.85 12.77
CA LYS A 197 -17.55 5.91 13.44
C LYS A 197 -16.76 5.09 12.42
N ASP A 198 -15.65 4.51 12.86
CA ASP A 198 -14.94 3.46 12.12
C ASP A 198 -15.83 2.25 11.87
N LEU A 199 -15.59 1.53 10.77
CA LEU A 199 -16.41 0.37 10.38
C LEU A 199 -16.41 -0.73 11.44
N SER A 200 -15.26 -0.97 12.08
CA SER A 200 -15.11 -1.95 13.16
C SER A 200 -15.85 -1.57 14.44
N ALA A 201 -16.15 -0.28 14.64
CA ALA A 201 -16.96 0.21 15.74
C ALA A 201 -18.47 0.18 15.44
N LEU A 202 -18.85 -0.11 14.19
CA LEU A 202 -20.23 -0.39 13.80
C LEU A 202 -20.48 -1.90 14.00
N GLY A 203 -21.58 -2.26 14.67
CA GLY A 203 -21.92 -3.66 14.89
C GLY A 203 -21.98 -4.45 13.58
N SER A 204 -21.58 -5.71 13.60
CA SER A 204 -21.41 -6.54 12.38
C SER A 204 -22.68 -6.69 11.53
N ALA A 205 -23.86 -6.48 12.10
CA ALA A 205 -25.16 -6.48 11.41
C ALA A 205 -25.53 -5.13 10.78
N HIS A 206 -24.72 -4.08 10.96
CA HIS A 206 -24.97 -2.78 10.38
C HIS A 206 -24.76 -2.82 8.86
N HIS A 207 -25.68 -2.23 8.09
CA HIS A 207 -25.66 -2.27 6.62
C HIS A 207 -24.41 -1.66 5.96
N SER A 208 -23.62 -0.91 6.73
CA SER A 208 -22.37 -0.31 6.27
C SER A 208 -21.36 -1.36 5.81
N HIS A 209 -21.34 -2.51 6.49
CA HIS A 209 -20.44 -3.60 6.15
C HIS A 209 -20.76 -4.16 4.76
N ASP A 210 -22.04 -4.22 4.38
CA ASP A 210 -22.49 -4.63 3.05
C ASP A 210 -22.14 -3.59 1.98
N ILE A 211 -22.36 -2.31 2.27
CA ILE A 211 -22.03 -1.22 1.32
C ILE A 211 -20.52 -1.16 1.06
N ILE A 212 -19.68 -1.26 2.10
CA ILE A 212 -18.22 -1.26 1.93
C ILE A 212 -17.75 -2.56 1.28
N GLY A 213 -18.32 -3.71 1.67
CA GLY A 213 -18.07 -4.99 1.03
C GLY A 213 -18.41 -4.97 -0.47
N TYR A 214 -19.49 -4.29 -0.85
CA TYR A 214 -19.89 -4.09 -2.23
C TYR A 214 -18.83 -3.35 -3.02
N TYR A 215 -18.42 -2.14 -2.60
CA TYR A 215 -17.45 -1.35 -3.38
C TYR A 215 -16.10 -2.05 -3.53
N LEU A 216 -15.59 -2.63 -2.45
CA LEU A 216 -14.33 -3.38 -2.48
C LEU A 216 -14.45 -4.69 -3.28
N GLY A 217 -15.60 -5.36 -3.21
CA GLY A 217 -15.91 -6.54 -4.02
C GLY A 217 -16.02 -6.22 -5.51
N SER A 218 -16.64 -5.08 -5.87
CA SER A 218 -16.68 -4.58 -7.24
C SER A 218 -15.29 -4.35 -7.77
N PHE A 219 -14.43 -3.73 -6.96
CA PHE A 219 -13.04 -3.51 -7.33
C PHE A 219 -12.29 -4.83 -7.53
N ALA A 220 -12.40 -5.76 -6.59
CA ALA A 220 -11.77 -7.08 -6.70
C ALA A 220 -12.25 -7.84 -7.95
N ALA A 221 -13.55 -7.83 -8.26
CA ALA A 221 -14.08 -8.43 -9.49
C ALA A 221 -13.47 -7.80 -10.75
N ASN A 222 -13.36 -6.46 -10.79
CA ASN A 222 -12.69 -5.77 -11.90
C ASN A 222 -11.23 -6.22 -12.04
N LEU A 223 -10.46 -6.29 -10.95
CA LEU A 223 -9.08 -6.77 -10.99
C LEU A 223 -8.96 -8.22 -11.47
N LEU A 224 -9.89 -9.09 -11.07
CA LEU A 224 -9.95 -10.47 -11.54
C LEU A 224 -10.20 -10.54 -13.06
N LEU A 225 -10.98 -9.62 -13.61
CA LEU A 225 -11.31 -9.55 -15.04
C LEU A 225 -10.21 -8.88 -15.87
N THR A 226 -9.52 -7.87 -15.34
CA THR A 226 -8.56 -7.06 -16.11
C THR A 226 -7.11 -7.51 -15.94
N TYR A 227 -6.74 -7.96 -14.75
CA TYR A 227 -5.38 -8.36 -14.42
C TYR A 227 -5.22 -9.88 -14.28
N ALA A 228 -6.31 -10.62 -14.04
CA ALA A 228 -6.27 -12.06 -13.81
C ALA A 228 -5.17 -12.50 -12.80
N PRO A 229 -5.08 -11.87 -11.60
CA PRO A 229 -4.03 -12.17 -10.64
C PRO A 229 -4.18 -13.56 -10.02
N ASN A 230 -3.06 -14.09 -9.50
CA ASN A 230 -3.05 -15.25 -8.61
C ASN A 230 -3.61 -14.87 -7.23
N TYR A 231 -3.24 -13.69 -6.73
CA TYR A 231 -3.64 -13.21 -5.42
C TYR A 231 -4.04 -11.74 -5.44
N ILE A 232 -5.09 -11.42 -4.70
CA ILE A 232 -5.48 -10.07 -4.29
C ILE A 232 -5.35 -10.03 -2.77
N VAL A 233 -4.40 -9.27 -2.25
CA VAL A 233 -4.16 -9.11 -0.81
C VAL A 233 -4.80 -7.81 -0.35
N LEU A 234 -5.73 -7.87 0.61
CA LEU A 234 -6.47 -6.72 1.11
C LEU A 234 -5.97 -6.30 2.51
N GLY A 235 -5.03 -5.35 2.55
CA GLY A 235 -4.52 -4.74 3.76
C GLY A 235 -5.17 -3.40 4.13
N GLY A 236 -4.62 -2.77 5.17
CA GLY A 236 -5.08 -1.48 5.70
C GLY A 236 -6.06 -1.61 6.86
N GLY A 237 -6.19 -0.54 7.67
CA GLY A 237 -6.95 -0.59 8.92
C GLY A 237 -8.43 -0.92 8.75
N VAL A 238 -9.05 -0.55 7.63
CA VAL A 238 -10.45 -0.89 7.35
C VAL A 238 -10.60 -2.38 7.04
N SER A 239 -9.63 -2.98 6.34
CA SER A 239 -9.70 -4.40 5.95
C SER A 239 -9.60 -5.36 7.12
N LEU A 240 -9.04 -4.91 8.25
CA LEU A 240 -9.00 -5.63 9.53
C LEU A 240 -10.37 -5.72 10.22
N THR A 241 -11.41 -5.09 9.69
CA THR A 241 -12.76 -5.18 10.24
C THR A 241 -13.30 -6.61 10.11
N ASP A 242 -13.67 -7.21 11.25
CA ASP A 242 -14.20 -8.57 11.31
C ASP A 242 -15.33 -8.80 10.30
N GLY A 243 -15.19 -9.86 9.50
CA GLY A 243 -16.19 -10.26 8.50
C GLY A 243 -16.18 -9.45 7.21
N LEU A 244 -15.47 -8.31 7.11
CA LEU A 244 -15.46 -7.50 5.89
C LEU A 244 -14.90 -8.27 4.70
N LEU A 245 -13.79 -8.99 4.86
CA LEU A 245 -13.19 -9.77 3.77
C LEU A 245 -14.16 -10.81 3.18
N ASN A 246 -15.03 -11.40 4.00
CA ASN A 246 -16.05 -12.33 3.52
C ASN A 246 -17.11 -11.61 2.69
N ARG A 247 -17.50 -10.39 3.06
CA ARG A 247 -18.43 -9.55 2.27
C ARG A 247 -17.81 -9.11 0.95
N VAL A 248 -16.50 -8.80 0.94
CA VAL A 248 -15.75 -8.50 -0.29
C VAL A 248 -15.77 -9.70 -1.23
N ARG A 249 -15.50 -10.90 -0.73
CA ARG A 249 -15.53 -12.14 -1.53
C ARG A 249 -16.95 -12.42 -2.05
N LEU A 250 -17.97 -12.29 -1.21
CA LEU A 250 -19.37 -12.48 -1.64
C LEU A 250 -19.74 -11.53 -2.78
N SER A 251 -19.49 -10.23 -2.60
CA SER A 251 -19.82 -9.26 -3.64
C SER A 251 -19.00 -9.46 -4.92
N ALA A 252 -17.71 -9.80 -4.81
CA ALA A 252 -16.90 -10.12 -5.99
C ALA A 252 -17.46 -11.35 -6.73
N PHE A 253 -17.86 -12.40 -6.01
CA PHE A 253 -18.47 -13.60 -6.59
C PHE A 253 -19.76 -13.27 -7.37
N GLU A 254 -20.65 -12.51 -6.75
CA GLU A 254 -21.91 -12.08 -7.37
C GLU A 254 -21.67 -11.25 -8.64
N GLN A 255 -20.72 -10.31 -8.60
CA GLN A 255 -20.42 -9.44 -9.72
C GLN A 255 -19.69 -10.13 -10.87
N LEU A 256 -18.94 -11.20 -10.60
CA LEU A 256 -18.36 -12.03 -11.66
C LEU A 256 -19.44 -12.83 -12.41
N GLY A 257 -20.60 -13.09 -11.80
CA GLY A 257 -21.74 -13.75 -12.45
C GLY A 257 -21.41 -15.11 -13.08
N GLY A 258 -20.39 -15.80 -12.56
CA GLY A 258 -19.89 -17.07 -13.12
C GLY A 258 -19.08 -16.96 -14.42
N TYR A 259 -18.84 -15.74 -14.93
CA TYR A 259 -18.21 -15.52 -16.25
C TYR A 259 -16.83 -16.15 -16.40
N LEU A 260 -16.01 -16.10 -15.34
CA LEU A 260 -14.65 -16.65 -15.37
C LEU A 260 -14.61 -18.19 -15.40
N GLY A 261 -15.72 -18.88 -15.12
CA GLY A 261 -15.81 -20.34 -15.15
C GLY A 261 -14.91 -21.10 -14.16
N ARG A 262 -14.14 -20.39 -13.32
CA ARG A 262 -13.20 -20.97 -12.34
C ARG A 262 -13.67 -20.90 -10.89
N PHE A 263 -14.81 -20.26 -10.65
CA PHE A 263 -15.40 -20.11 -9.33
C PHE A 263 -16.86 -20.57 -9.38
N HIS A 264 -17.16 -21.68 -8.72
CA HIS A 264 -18.49 -22.27 -8.56
C HIS A 264 -19.11 -21.94 -7.21
N HIS A 265 -18.29 -21.69 -6.19
CA HIS A 265 -18.72 -21.31 -4.85
C HIS A 265 -17.91 -20.12 -4.32
N VAL A 266 -18.55 -19.26 -3.51
CA VAL A 266 -17.90 -18.07 -2.93
C VAL A 266 -16.65 -18.43 -2.10
N ASP A 267 -16.65 -19.60 -1.45
CA ASP A 267 -15.54 -20.05 -0.61
C ASP A 267 -14.25 -20.25 -1.42
N GLU A 268 -14.34 -20.50 -2.73
CA GLU A 268 -13.17 -20.66 -3.60
C GLU A 268 -12.42 -19.33 -3.80
N LEU A 269 -13.09 -18.18 -3.65
CA LEU A 269 -12.41 -16.87 -3.66
C LEU A 269 -11.50 -16.66 -2.46
N SER A 270 -11.62 -17.46 -1.39
CA SER A 270 -10.67 -17.40 -0.27
C SER A 270 -9.25 -17.77 -0.67
N THR A 271 -9.07 -18.54 -1.75
CA THR A 271 -7.76 -18.90 -2.30
C THR A 271 -7.09 -17.75 -3.04
N VAL A 272 -7.85 -16.74 -3.48
CA VAL A 272 -7.37 -15.63 -4.31
C VAL A 272 -7.41 -14.31 -3.56
N ILE A 273 -8.52 -13.98 -2.90
CA ILE A 273 -8.68 -12.74 -2.14
C ILE A 273 -8.34 -13.04 -0.68
N GLN A 274 -7.21 -12.55 -0.18
CA GLN A 274 -6.64 -12.92 1.12
C GLN A 274 -6.33 -11.69 1.99
N SER A 275 -6.19 -11.93 3.29
CA SER A 275 -5.54 -10.97 4.20
C SER A 275 -4.02 -10.98 3.98
N PRO A 276 -3.29 -9.92 4.38
CA PRO A 276 -1.83 -9.89 4.32
C PRO A 276 -1.22 -11.05 5.11
N SER A 277 -0.25 -11.76 4.50
CA SER A 277 0.48 -12.83 5.18
C SER A 277 1.49 -12.29 6.18
N LEU A 278 1.96 -11.04 5.97
CA LEU A 278 2.89 -10.33 6.85
C LEU A 278 2.16 -9.38 7.81
N ASP A 279 0.83 -9.43 7.89
CA ASP A 279 -0.01 -8.58 8.74
C ASP A 279 0.37 -7.09 8.63
N ILE A 280 0.76 -6.44 9.73
CA ILE A 280 1.13 -5.03 9.77
C ILE A 280 2.53 -4.74 9.19
N LEU A 281 3.28 -5.76 8.79
CA LEU A 281 4.66 -5.64 8.34
C LEU A 281 4.82 -5.58 6.81
N SER A 282 3.77 -5.78 6.01
CA SER A 282 3.90 -5.81 4.54
C SER A 282 4.61 -4.57 4.00
N GLY A 283 4.23 -3.37 4.45
CA GLY A 283 4.82 -2.10 4.00
C GLY A 283 6.30 -1.98 4.33
N ILE A 284 6.67 -2.11 5.62
CA ILE A 284 8.07 -1.98 6.05
C ILE A 284 8.97 -3.10 5.50
N SER A 285 8.48 -4.34 5.42
CA SER A 285 9.20 -5.45 4.77
C SER A 285 9.45 -5.15 3.29
N GLY A 286 8.50 -4.51 2.62
CA GLY A 286 8.64 -4.02 1.27
C GLY A 286 9.77 -3.01 1.12
N ALA A 287 9.84 -2.04 2.03
CA ALA A 287 10.91 -1.06 2.07
C ALA A 287 12.30 -1.71 2.28
N TYR A 288 12.40 -2.78 3.08
CA TYR A 288 13.63 -3.58 3.16
C TYR A 288 14.00 -4.22 1.80
N LEU A 289 13.04 -4.80 1.08
CA LEU A 289 13.29 -5.36 -0.25
C LEU A 289 13.74 -4.31 -1.27
N LEU A 290 13.20 -3.09 -1.19
CA LEU A 290 13.65 -1.98 -2.02
C LEU A 290 15.12 -1.63 -1.74
N ALA A 291 15.53 -1.61 -0.47
CA ALA A 291 16.93 -1.39 -0.08
C ALA A 291 17.85 -2.50 -0.62
N GLU A 292 17.44 -3.77 -0.51
CA GLU A 292 18.16 -4.91 -1.08
C GLU A 292 18.34 -4.77 -2.59
N GLN A 293 17.27 -4.41 -3.32
CA GLN A 293 17.31 -4.19 -4.76
C GLN A 293 18.24 -3.02 -5.14
N ALA A 294 18.23 -1.93 -4.37
CA ALA A 294 19.11 -0.79 -4.59
C ALA A 294 20.59 -1.19 -4.45
N LEU A 295 20.91 -1.97 -3.41
CA LEU A 295 22.27 -2.46 -3.17
C LEU A 295 22.75 -3.40 -4.30
N GLN A 296 21.88 -4.31 -4.75
CA GLN A 296 22.18 -5.22 -5.85
C GLN A 296 22.45 -4.47 -7.16
N ALA A 297 21.61 -3.48 -7.50
CA ALA A 297 21.77 -2.68 -8.71
C ALA A 297 23.06 -1.85 -8.73
N ALA A 298 23.55 -1.40 -7.56
CA ALA A 298 24.80 -0.65 -7.45
C ALA A 298 26.06 -1.53 -7.49
N SER A 299 25.89 -2.85 -7.43
CA SER A 299 27.00 -3.83 -7.42
C SER A 299 27.29 -4.43 -8.80
N VAL A 300 26.53 -4.03 -9.84
CA VAL A 300 26.67 -4.43 -11.25
C VAL A 300 27.29 -3.29 -12.04
#